data_AF-A0A6G1RAK5-F1
#
_entry.id   AF-A0A6G1RAK5-F1
#
_cell.length_a   1.000
_cell.length_b   1.000
_cell.length_c   1.000
_cell.angle_alpha   90.00
_cell.angle_beta   90.00
_cell.angle_gamma   90.00
#
_symmetry.space_group_name_H-M   'P 1'
#
loop_
_entity.id
_entity.type
_entity.pdbx_description
1 polymer ?
#
loop_
_entity_poly.entity_id
_entity_poly.type
_entity_poly.pdbx_seq_one_letter_code
_entity_poly.pdbx_strand_id
1 'polypeptide(L)'
;LIADKSGSKKTLRSSLDGPIVLAIEEFHKQSFFFTHLLNISEALQQCCDLSQLWFREFFLELTMGRRIQFPIEMSMPWILTDHILETKEPSMMEYVLYPLDLYNDSAYYALTKFKKQFLYDEIEAEVNLCFDQFVYKLADQIFAYYKAMAGSVLLDKRFRAECKNYGVIIPYPPSNRYETLLKQRHVQLLGRSIDLNRLITQRISAAMYKSLDQAISRFESEDLTSIVELEWLLEINRLTHRLLCKHMTLDSFDAMFREANHNVSAPYGRITLHVFWELNFDFLPNYCYNGSTNRFVRTAIPFTQEPQRDKPANVQPYYLYGSKPLNIAYSHIYSSYRNFVGPPHFKTICRLLGYQGIAVVMEELLKIVKSLLQGTILQYVKTLIEVMPKICRLPRHEYGSPGILEFFHHQLKDIIEYAELKTDVFQSLREVGNAILFCLLIEQALSQEEVCDLLHAAPFQNILPRVYIKEGERLEVRMKRLEAKYAPLHLVPLIERLGTPQQIAIAREGDLLTKERLCCGLSMFEVILTRIRSYLQDPIWRGPPPTNGVMHVDECVEFHRLWSAMQFVYCIPVGTNEFTAEQCFGDGLNWAGCSIIVLLGQQRRFYLFDFCYHLLKVQRQDGKDEIIKNVP
;
A
#
# COMPACT_ATOMS: atom_id res chain seq x y z
N LEU A 1 -48.08 12.21 -71.55
CA LEU A 1 -49.25 13.10 -71.37
C LEU A 1 -48.82 14.57 -71.19
N ILE A 2 -47.91 14.86 -70.28
CA ILE A 2 -47.42 16.23 -69.97
C ILE A 2 -46.10 16.60 -70.67
N ALA A 3 -45.59 15.77 -71.59
CA ALA A 3 -44.30 15.97 -72.25
C ALA A 3 -44.35 17.11 -73.28
N ASP A 4 -43.37 18.02 -73.23
CA ASP A 4 -43.28 19.20 -74.10
C ASP A 4 -42.78 18.90 -75.52
N LYS A 5 -42.25 17.69 -75.75
CA LYS A 5 -41.81 17.22 -77.06
C LYS A 5 -42.69 16.07 -77.54
N SER A 6 -43.46 16.33 -78.59
CA SER A 6 -44.12 15.30 -79.41
C SER A 6 -43.71 15.50 -80.86
N GLY A 7 -43.56 14.41 -81.64
CA GLY A 7 -43.26 14.45 -83.08
C GLY A 7 -44.38 15.02 -83.97
N SER A 8 -45.37 15.73 -83.42
CA SER A 8 -46.56 16.28 -84.08
C SER A 8 -46.73 17.78 -83.83
N LYS A 9 -47.37 18.50 -84.76
CA LYS A 9 -47.59 19.98 -84.73
C LYS A 9 -48.44 20.51 -83.55
N LYS A 10 -49.12 19.66 -82.79
CA LYS A 10 -49.78 19.99 -81.51
C LYS A 10 -49.38 18.95 -80.46
N THR A 11 -48.98 19.42 -79.28
CA THR A 11 -48.65 18.58 -78.12
C THR A 11 -49.91 18.15 -77.39
N LEU A 12 -49.93 16.95 -76.81
CA LEU A 12 -51.06 16.47 -76.00
C LEU A 12 -51.32 17.36 -74.77
N ARG A 13 -50.30 18.10 -74.33
CA ARG A 13 -50.36 19.09 -73.25
C ARG A 13 -51.23 20.30 -73.61
N SER A 14 -51.25 20.75 -74.86
CA SER A 14 -52.03 21.92 -75.29
C SER A 14 -53.53 21.65 -75.46
N SER A 15 -53.94 20.38 -75.33
CA SER A 15 -55.33 19.92 -75.38
C SER A 15 -55.94 19.66 -73.99
N LEU A 16 -55.20 19.92 -72.91
CA LEU A 16 -55.62 19.65 -71.52
C LEU A 16 -55.75 20.97 -70.74
N ASP A 17 -56.77 21.06 -69.89
CA ASP A 17 -57.00 22.24 -69.04
C ASP A 17 -55.90 22.39 -67.98
N GLY A 18 -55.53 23.64 -67.67
CA GLY A 18 -54.44 23.98 -66.73
C GLY A 18 -54.46 23.24 -65.38
N PRO A 19 -55.61 23.13 -64.68
CA PRO A 19 -55.70 22.38 -63.42
C PRO A 19 -55.41 20.88 -63.55
N ILE A 20 -55.78 20.27 -64.68
CA ILE A 20 -55.58 18.84 -64.95
C ILE A 20 -54.09 18.57 -65.22
N VAL A 21 -53.44 19.45 -65.96
CA VAL A 21 -51.99 19.37 -66.21
C VAL A 21 -51.21 19.44 -64.89
N LEU A 22 -51.58 20.37 -63.99
CA LEU A 22 -50.96 20.49 -62.67
C LEU A 22 -51.20 19.24 -61.79
N ALA A 23 -52.41 18.68 -61.78
CA ALA A 23 -52.70 17.46 -61.03
C ALA A 23 -51.90 16.24 -61.53
N ILE A 24 -51.73 16.11 -62.84
CA ILE A 24 -50.92 15.04 -63.45
C ILE A 24 -49.44 15.25 -63.13
N GLU A 25 -48.94 16.49 -63.17
CA GLU A 25 -47.55 16.80 -62.79
C GLU A 25 -47.27 16.52 -61.32
N GLU A 26 -48.20 16.90 -60.43
CA GLU A 26 -48.08 16.68 -59.00
C GLU A 26 -48.05 15.18 -58.69
N PHE A 27 -48.99 14.41 -59.26
CA PHE A 27 -49.01 12.96 -59.11
C PHE A 27 -47.77 12.30 -59.72
N HIS A 28 -47.33 12.73 -60.90
CA HIS A 28 -46.12 12.20 -61.54
C HIS A 28 -44.86 12.43 -60.70
N LYS A 29 -44.69 13.63 -60.13
CA LYS A 29 -43.57 13.94 -59.23
C LYS A 29 -43.61 13.12 -57.94
N GLN A 30 -44.78 13.00 -57.32
CA GLN A 30 -44.94 12.21 -56.09
C GLN A 30 -44.72 10.71 -56.36
N SER A 31 -45.25 10.19 -57.46
CA SER A 31 -45.18 8.76 -57.80
C SER A 31 -43.78 8.27 -58.18
N PHE A 32 -42.84 9.17 -58.50
CA PHE A 32 -41.45 8.82 -58.84
C PHE A 32 -40.75 8.03 -57.73
N PHE A 33 -40.99 8.39 -56.46
CA PHE A 33 -40.35 7.73 -55.32
C PHE A 33 -41.10 6.48 -54.84
N PHE A 34 -42.28 6.17 -55.40
CA PHE A 34 -43.09 5.04 -54.92
C PHE A 34 -42.36 3.71 -55.05
N THR A 35 -41.64 3.47 -56.14
CA THR A 35 -40.84 2.24 -56.30
C THR A 35 -39.75 2.12 -55.24
N HIS A 36 -39.07 3.22 -54.92
CA HIS A 36 -38.01 3.26 -53.90
C HIS A 36 -38.58 3.06 -52.49
N LEU A 37 -39.74 3.65 -52.20
CA LEU A 37 -40.44 3.50 -50.93
C LEU A 37 -41.04 2.10 -50.74
N LEU A 38 -41.54 1.48 -51.81
CA LEU A 38 -41.98 0.07 -51.78
C LEU A 38 -40.79 -0.86 -51.53
N ASN A 39 -39.61 -0.53 -52.07
CA ASN A 39 -38.35 -1.25 -51.87
C ASN A 39 -37.47 -0.61 -50.80
N ILE A 40 -38.06 -0.18 -49.67
CA ILE A 40 -37.35 0.60 -48.65
C ILE A 40 -36.09 -0.08 -48.12
N SER A 41 -36.08 -1.40 -48.00
CA SER A 41 -34.90 -2.14 -47.50
C SER A 41 -33.69 -2.00 -48.42
N GLU A 42 -33.89 -2.06 -49.74
CA GLU A 42 -32.82 -1.93 -50.71
C GLU A 42 -32.41 -0.46 -50.89
N ALA A 43 -33.39 0.44 -50.95
CA ALA A 43 -33.15 1.87 -51.03
C ALA A 43 -32.34 2.37 -49.81
N LEU A 44 -32.67 1.89 -48.61
CA LEU A 44 -31.95 2.25 -47.38
C LEU A 44 -30.48 1.80 -47.43
N GLN A 45 -30.21 0.56 -47.85
CA GLN A 45 -28.83 0.07 -48.00
C GLN A 45 -28.04 0.90 -49.02
N GLN A 46 -28.65 1.24 -50.15
CA GLN A 46 -28.01 2.06 -51.18
C GLN A 46 -27.74 3.50 -50.71
N CYS A 47 -28.62 4.08 -49.90
CA CYS A 47 -28.43 5.42 -49.33
C CYS A 47 -27.35 5.47 -48.24
N CYS A 48 -27.04 4.35 -47.61
CA CYS A 48 -26.06 4.25 -46.52
C CYS A 48 -24.77 3.51 -46.93
N ASP A 49 -24.52 3.29 -48.23
CA ASP A 49 -23.37 2.52 -48.69
C ASP A 49 -22.05 3.31 -48.53
N LEU A 50 -21.23 2.91 -47.55
CA LEU A 50 -19.89 3.44 -47.30
C LEU A 50 -18.78 2.41 -47.60
N SER A 51 -19.11 1.34 -48.32
CA SER A 51 -18.23 0.19 -48.54
C SER A 51 -16.96 0.50 -49.36
N GLN A 52 -16.99 1.58 -50.14
CA GLN A 52 -15.91 1.98 -51.05
C GLN A 52 -14.66 2.54 -50.34
N LEU A 53 -14.75 2.89 -49.05
CA LEU A 53 -13.65 3.52 -48.31
C LEU A 53 -12.44 2.62 -48.10
N TRP A 54 -12.63 1.29 -48.10
CA TRP A 54 -11.52 0.33 -47.95
C TRP A 54 -10.86 -0.04 -49.28
N PHE A 55 -11.64 -0.12 -50.37
CA PHE A 55 -11.15 -0.61 -51.65
C PHE A 55 -10.15 0.36 -52.30
N ARG A 56 -9.04 -0.20 -52.81
CA ARG A 56 -7.91 0.58 -53.31
C ARG A 56 -7.18 -0.06 -54.51
N GLU A 57 -7.86 -0.95 -55.23
CA GLU A 57 -7.33 -1.63 -56.43
C GLU A 57 -6.76 -0.67 -57.48
N PHE A 58 -7.46 0.45 -57.73
CA PHE A 58 -6.98 1.48 -58.66
C PHE A 58 -5.59 2.02 -58.25
N PHE A 59 -5.39 2.29 -56.96
CA PHE A 59 -4.11 2.78 -56.46
C PHE A 59 -3.04 1.68 -56.41
N LEU A 60 -3.42 0.42 -56.20
CA LEU A 60 -2.49 -0.72 -56.27
C LEU A 60 -1.95 -0.89 -57.69
N GLU A 61 -2.81 -0.80 -58.71
CA GLU A 61 -2.42 -0.86 -60.12
C GLU A 61 -1.40 0.23 -60.48
N LEU A 62 -1.61 1.45 -59.97
CA LEU A 62 -0.66 2.57 -60.16
C LEU A 62 0.72 2.33 -59.55
N THR A 63 0.88 1.37 -58.63
CA THR A 63 2.19 1.02 -58.06
C THR A 63 3.03 0.12 -58.96
N MET A 64 2.51 -0.33 -60.11
CA MET A 64 3.19 -1.18 -61.09
C MET A 64 3.86 -2.42 -60.44
N GLY A 65 3.14 -3.10 -59.54
CA GLY A 65 3.64 -4.29 -58.84
C GLY A 65 4.62 -4.03 -57.69
N ARG A 66 4.92 -2.77 -57.37
CA ARG A 66 5.80 -2.41 -56.24
C ARG A 66 5.17 -2.70 -54.88
N ARG A 67 3.84 -2.64 -54.77
CA ARG A 67 3.10 -3.02 -53.55
C ARG A 67 2.03 -4.04 -53.88
N ILE A 68 2.00 -5.11 -53.10
CA ILE A 68 0.95 -6.14 -53.15
C ILE A 68 -0.29 -5.67 -52.39
N GLN A 69 -0.10 -4.94 -51.28
CA GLN A 69 -1.17 -4.29 -50.52
C GLN A 69 -0.60 -3.06 -49.78
N PHE A 70 -1.46 -2.12 -49.37
CA PHE A 70 -1.09 -0.97 -48.53
C PHE A 70 -1.18 -1.32 -47.03
N PRO A 71 -0.34 -0.70 -46.19
CA PRO A 71 -0.39 -0.89 -44.73
C PRO A 71 -1.67 -0.29 -44.11
N ILE A 72 -2.00 -0.71 -42.89
CA ILE A 72 -3.22 -0.30 -42.18
C ILE A 72 -3.27 1.21 -41.89
N GLU A 73 -2.12 1.87 -41.75
CA GLU A 73 -2.01 3.34 -41.61
C GLU A 73 -2.50 4.11 -42.85
N MET A 74 -2.68 3.44 -43.99
CA MET A 74 -3.24 3.98 -45.22
C MET A 74 -4.67 3.49 -45.47
N SER A 75 -5.26 2.72 -44.55
CA SER A 75 -6.63 2.20 -44.67
C SER A 75 -7.61 3.15 -43.98
N MET A 76 -8.60 3.66 -44.72
CA MET A 76 -9.53 4.66 -44.19
C MET A 76 -10.30 4.20 -42.94
N PRO A 77 -10.88 2.98 -42.88
CA PRO A 77 -11.54 2.50 -41.67
C PRO A 77 -10.62 2.51 -40.44
N TRP A 78 -9.35 2.09 -40.60
CA TRP A 78 -8.39 2.09 -39.51
C TRP A 78 -7.92 3.50 -39.14
N ILE A 79 -7.63 4.37 -40.11
CA ILE A 79 -7.22 5.76 -39.86
C ILE A 79 -8.25 6.48 -38.97
N LEU A 80 -9.55 6.34 -39.30
CA LEU A 80 -10.63 6.97 -38.56
C LEU A 80 -10.76 6.38 -37.14
N THR A 81 -10.65 5.06 -37.02
CA THR A 81 -10.71 4.36 -35.73
C THR A 81 -9.53 4.73 -34.83
N ASP A 82 -8.31 4.61 -35.36
CA ASP A 82 -7.06 4.82 -34.64
C ASP A 82 -6.92 6.28 -34.20
N HIS A 83 -7.40 7.23 -35.01
CA HIS A 83 -7.42 8.63 -34.64
C HIS A 83 -8.19 8.87 -33.32
N ILE A 84 -9.34 8.22 -33.13
CA ILE A 84 -10.13 8.34 -31.89
C ILE A 84 -9.40 7.71 -30.71
N LEU A 85 -8.75 6.55 -30.92
CA LEU A 85 -7.99 5.85 -29.88
C LEU A 85 -6.74 6.62 -29.45
N GLU A 86 -6.04 7.25 -30.40
CA GLU A 86 -4.79 7.96 -30.14
C GLU A 86 -5.02 9.33 -29.49
N THR A 87 -6.02 10.08 -29.98
CA THR A 87 -6.40 11.38 -29.41
C THR A 87 -7.11 11.25 -28.07
N LYS A 88 -7.77 10.11 -27.81
CA LYS A 88 -8.54 9.83 -26.58
C LYS A 88 -9.67 10.83 -26.37
N GLU A 89 -10.21 11.36 -27.47
CA GLU A 89 -11.18 12.45 -27.47
C GLU A 89 -12.52 12.02 -26.81
N PRO A 90 -12.93 12.66 -25.69
CA PRO A 90 -14.14 12.27 -24.96
C PRO A 90 -15.45 12.36 -25.74
N SER A 91 -15.53 13.31 -26.67
CA SER A 91 -16.71 13.50 -27.50
C SER A 91 -16.89 12.35 -28.50
N MET A 92 -15.78 11.83 -29.04
CA MET A 92 -15.75 10.83 -30.12
C MET A 92 -15.69 9.38 -29.63
N MET A 93 -15.38 9.12 -28.35
CA MET A 93 -15.18 7.76 -27.83
C MET A 93 -16.40 6.85 -28.01
N GLU A 94 -17.62 7.38 -27.92
CA GLU A 94 -18.85 6.60 -28.16
C GLU A 94 -19.04 6.21 -29.64
N TYR A 95 -18.33 6.89 -30.55
CA TYR A 95 -18.47 6.68 -31.99
C TYR A 95 -17.44 5.71 -32.55
N VAL A 96 -16.45 5.26 -31.77
CA VAL A 96 -15.30 4.49 -32.29
C VAL A 96 -15.69 3.15 -32.94
N LEU A 97 -16.86 2.60 -32.60
CA LEU A 97 -17.36 1.37 -33.21
C LEU A 97 -17.95 1.58 -34.61
N TYR A 98 -18.42 2.79 -34.96
CA TYR A 98 -18.99 3.04 -36.28
C TYR A 98 -17.95 3.04 -37.41
N PRO A 99 -16.76 3.66 -37.26
CA PRO A 99 -15.68 3.49 -38.25
C PRO A 99 -15.23 2.04 -38.40
N LEU A 100 -15.32 1.25 -37.32
CA LEU A 100 -14.96 -0.18 -37.34
C LEU A 100 -16.03 -1.02 -38.06
N ASP A 101 -17.28 -0.57 -38.08
CA ASP A 101 -18.39 -1.16 -38.83
C ASP A 101 -18.22 -1.00 -40.36
N LEU A 102 -17.41 -0.05 -40.83
CA LEU A 102 -17.11 0.11 -42.26
C LEU A 102 -16.49 -1.16 -42.87
N TYR A 103 -15.81 -1.98 -42.07
CA TYR A 103 -15.31 -3.27 -42.52
C TYR A 103 -16.44 -4.26 -42.85
N ASN A 104 -17.59 -4.18 -42.17
CA ASN A 104 -18.77 -4.98 -42.51
C ASN A 104 -19.33 -4.59 -43.88
N ASP A 105 -19.40 -3.29 -44.17
CA ASP A 105 -19.86 -2.78 -45.46
C ASP A 105 -18.95 -3.27 -46.60
N SER A 106 -17.62 -3.09 -46.44
CA SER A 106 -16.63 -3.53 -47.42
C SER A 106 -16.65 -5.06 -47.61
N ALA A 107 -16.77 -5.84 -46.52
CA ALA A 107 -16.84 -7.30 -46.61
C ALA A 107 -18.12 -7.77 -47.31
N TYR A 108 -19.27 -7.20 -46.96
CA TYR A 108 -20.54 -7.50 -47.62
C TYR A 108 -20.49 -7.18 -49.12
N TYR A 109 -19.89 -6.04 -49.48
CA TYR A 109 -19.74 -5.63 -50.87
C TYR A 109 -18.77 -6.55 -51.65
N ALA A 110 -17.65 -6.94 -51.03
CA ALA A 110 -16.69 -7.88 -51.61
C ALA A 110 -17.34 -9.24 -51.92
N LEU A 111 -18.17 -9.75 -51.01
CA LEU A 111 -18.84 -11.05 -51.15
C LEU A 111 -20.03 -11.02 -52.12
N THR A 112 -20.86 -9.97 -52.08
CA THR A 112 -22.13 -9.94 -52.83
C THR A 112 -22.04 -9.25 -54.19
N LYS A 113 -21.30 -8.14 -54.30
CA LYS A 113 -21.16 -7.34 -55.51
C LYS A 113 -19.93 -7.75 -56.32
N PHE A 114 -18.73 -7.69 -55.73
CA PHE A 114 -17.50 -8.08 -56.44
C PHE A 114 -17.37 -9.60 -56.62
N LYS A 115 -17.90 -10.38 -55.67
CA LYS A 115 -17.85 -11.85 -55.66
C LYS A 115 -16.41 -12.38 -55.78
N LYS A 116 -15.49 -11.80 -55.00
CA LYS A 116 -14.06 -12.18 -54.97
C LYS A 116 -13.65 -12.62 -53.56
N GLN A 117 -13.04 -13.79 -53.47
CA GLN A 117 -12.57 -14.36 -52.20
C GLN A 117 -11.36 -13.60 -51.65
N PHE A 118 -10.35 -13.35 -52.49
CA PHE A 118 -9.12 -12.69 -52.04
C PHE A 118 -9.36 -11.31 -51.39
N LEU A 119 -10.33 -10.53 -51.89
CA LEU A 119 -10.72 -9.26 -51.29
C LEU A 119 -11.27 -9.44 -49.87
N TYR A 120 -12.09 -10.46 -49.65
CA TYR A 120 -12.60 -10.77 -48.32
C TYR A 120 -11.48 -11.29 -47.40
N ASP A 121 -10.59 -12.14 -47.91
CA ASP A 121 -9.45 -12.66 -47.14
C ASP A 121 -8.53 -11.52 -46.65
N GLU A 122 -8.31 -10.51 -47.49
CA GLU A 122 -7.54 -9.32 -47.13
C GLU A 122 -8.26 -8.43 -46.10
N ILE A 123 -9.57 -8.20 -46.25
CA ILE A 123 -10.37 -7.47 -45.26
C ILE A 123 -10.33 -8.19 -43.91
N GLU A 124 -10.51 -9.51 -43.91
CA GLU A 124 -10.51 -10.33 -42.71
C GLU A 124 -9.16 -10.30 -42.00
N ALA A 125 -8.06 -10.40 -42.75
CA ALA A 125 -6.71 -10.28 -42.21
C ALA A 125 -6.46 -8.89 -41.60
N GLU A 126 -6.91 -7.82 -42.28
CA GLU A 126 -6.78 -6.45 -41.78
C GLU A 126 -7.58 -6.24 -40.49
N VAL A 127 -8.84 -6.67 -40.46
CA VAL A 127 -9.70 -6.60 -39.27
C VAL A 127 -9.09 -7.33 -38.09
N ASN A 128 -8.52 -8.52 -38.29
CA ASN A 128 -7.92 -9.29 -37.20
C ASN A 128 -6.78 -8.52 -36.53
N LEU A 129 -5.89 -7.91 -37.33
CA LEU A 129 -4.78 -7.09 -36.81
C LEU A 129 -5.27 -5.80 -36.14
N CYS A 130 -6.18 -5.07 -36.80
CA CYS A 130 -6.73 -3.81 -36.31
C CYS A 130 -7.54 -4.01 -35.03
N PHE A 131 -8.31 -5.09 -34.93
CA PHE A 131 -9.12 -5.39 -33.75
C PHE A 131 -8.25 -5.75 -32.54
N ASP A 132 -7.17 -6.49 -32.73
CA ASP A 132 -6.21 -6.76 -31.65
C ASP A 132 -5.58 -5.47 -31.10
N GLN A 133 -5.18 -4.56 -32.00
CA GLN A 133 -4.67 -3.23 -31.62
C GLN A 133 -5.75 -2.38 -30.96
N PHE A 134 -6.98 -2.42 -31.45
CA PHE A 134 -8.13 -1.72 -30.88
C PHE A 134 -8.35 -2.12 -29.43
N VAL A 135 -8.44 -3.43 -29.16
CA VAL A 135 -8.64 -3.96 -27.80
C VAL A 135 -7.45 -3.61 -26.90
N TYR A 136 -6.22 -3.67 -27.40
CA TYR A 136 -5.02 -3.29 -26.65
C TYR A 136 -5.04 -1.81 -26.25
N LYS A 137 -5.16 -0.89 -27.23
CA LYS A 137 -5.18 0.56 -26.97
C LYS A 137 -6.35 0.95 -26.09
N LEU A 138 -7.53 0.37 -26.32
CA LEU A 138 -8.74 0.63 -25.54
C LEU A 138 -8.62 0.17 -24.09
N ALA A 139 -8.13 -1.04 -23.83
CA ALA A 139 -7.95 -1.51 -22.46
C ALA A 139 -6.90 -0.69 -21.68
N ASP A 140 -5.76 -0.35 -22.32
CA ASP A 140 -4.69 0.43 -21.70
C ASP A 140 -5.15 1.84 -21.32
N GLN A 141 -5.88 2.53 -22.21
CA GLN A 141 -6.44 3.85 -21.90
C GLN A 141 -7.51 3.82 -20.81
N ILE A 142 -8.38 2.79 -20.80
CA ILE A 142 -9.42 2.64 -19.78
C ILE A 142 -8.79 2.43 -18.40
N PHE A 143 -7.81 1.53 -18.31
CA PHE A 143 -7.10 1.28 -17.07
C PHE A 143 -6.39 2.54 -16.56
N ALA A 144 -5.65 3.23 -17.43
CA ALA A 144 -4.96 4.47 -17.10
C ALA A 144 -5.93 5.58 -16.64
N TYR A 145 -7.09 5.69 -17.27
CA TYR A 145 -8.13 6.66 -16.91
C TYR A 145 -8.68 6.40 -15.50
N TYR A 146 -9.13 5.18 -15.20
CA TYR A 146 -9.68 4.86 -13.88
C TYR A 146 -8.61 4.88 -12.78
N LYS A 147 -7.36 4.53 -13.08
CA LYS A 147 -6.23 4.70 -12.14
C LYS A 147 -5.99 6.18 -11.83
N ALA A 148 -5.87 7.02 -12.85
CA ALA A 148 -5.67 8.46 -12.65
C ALA A 148 -6.85 9.11 -11.91
N MET A 149 -8.07 8.63 -12.14
CA MET A 149 -9.25 9.03 -11.38
C MET A 149 -9.14 8.64 -9.90
N ALA A 150 -8.81 7.38 -9.59
CA ALA A 150 -8.62 6.93 -8.22
C ALA A 150 -7.53 7.74 -7.49
N GLY A 151 -6.37 7.91 -8.13
CA GLY A 151 -5.26 8.71 -7.61
C GLY A 151 -5.63 10.18 -7.37
N SER A 152 -6.51 10.75 -8.20
CA SER A 152 -6.97 12.14 -8.05
C SER A 152 -8.07 12.32 -7.00
N VAL A 153 -8.91 11.30 -6.78
CA VAL A 153 -9.98 11.31 -5.77
C VAL A 153 -9.40 11.21 -4.36
N LEU A 154 -8.37 10.38 -4.17
CA LEU A 154 -7.71 10.16 -2.88
C LEU A 154 -6.66 11.22 -2.54
N LEU A 155 -6.23 12.03 -3.51
CA LEU A 155 -5.26 13.09 -3.25
C LEU A 155 -5.86 14.14 -2.30
N ASP A 156 -5.09 14.53 -1.27
CA ASP A 156 -5.55 15.48 -0.29
C ASP A 156 -5.97 16.82 -0.93
N LYS A 157 -7.18 17.26 -0.58
CA LYS A 157 -7.81 18.45 -1.15
C LYS A 157 -7.08 19.71 -0.72
N ARG A 158 -6.56 19.75 0.52
CA ARG A 158 -5.83 20.90 1.04
C ARG A 158 -4.47 21.03 0.35
N PHE A 159 -3.71 19.94 0.24
CA PHE A 159 -2.47 19.89 -0.52
C PHE A 159 -2.66 20.42 -1.95
N ARG A 160 -3.72 19.99 -2.63
CA ARG A 160 -4.03 20.47 -3.99
C ARG A 160 -4.34 21.96 -4.06
N ALA A 161 -5.02 22.51 -3.06
CA ALA A 161 -5.28 23.95 -2.96
C ALA A 161 -3.99 24.75 -2.72
N GLU A 162 -3.11 24.24 -1.85
CA GLU A 162 -1.81 24.86 -1.58
C GLU A 162 -0.91 24.83 -2.82
N CYS A 163 -0.80 23.71 -3.54
CA CYS A 163 -0.06 23.64 -4.80
C CYS A 163 -0.55 24.68 -5.82
N LYS A 164 -1.88 24.86 -5.93
CA LYS A 164 -2.47 25.88 -6.81
C LYS A 164 -2.06 27.29 -6.41
N ASN A 165 -1.98 27.59 -5.11
CA ASN A 165 -1.51 28.89 -4.62
C ASN A 165 -0.04 29.14 -4.96
N TYR A 166 0.79 28.09 -5.01
CA TYR A 166 2.17 28.16 -5.46
C TYR A 166 2.34 28.11 -7.00
N GLY A 167 1.24 28.15 -7.77
CA GLY A 167 1.27 28.11 -9.23
C GLY A 167 1.44 26.71 -9.84
N VAL A 168 1.48 25.64 -9.02
CA VAL A 168 1.57 24.25 -9.49
C VAL A 168 0.16 23.65 -9.56
N ILE A 169 -0.38 23.56 -10.78
CA ILE A 169 -1.70 22.95 -11.00
C ILE A 169 -1.52 21.46 -11.25
N ILE A 170 -1.99 20.63 -10.32
CA ILE A 170 -2.13 19.18 -10.53
C ILE A 170 -3.46 18.98 -11.26
N PRO A 171 -3.51 18.66 -12.57
CA PRO A 171 -4.78 18.59 -13.29
C PRO A 171 -5.64 17.41 -12.83
N TYR A 172 -6.97 17.58 -12.87
CA TYR A 172 -7.86 16.43 -12.79
C TYR A 172 -7.83 15.69 -14.14
N PRO A 173 -7.95 14.35 -14.17
CA PRO A 173 -8.09 13.64 -15.42
C PRO A 173 -9.35 14.14 -16.15
N PRO A 174 -9.26 14.45 -17.45
CA PRO A 174 -10.40 14.90 -18.23
C PRO A 174 -11.46 13.80 -18.26
N SER A 175 -12.73 14.15 -18.06
CA SER A 175 -13.81 13.16 -18.09
C SER A 175 -13.89 12.49 -19.47
N ASN A 176 -14.08 11.17 -19.50
CA ASN A 176 -14.19 10.40 -20.75
C ASN A 176 -15.39 9.45 -20.69
N ARG A 177 -15.88 9.02 -21.86
CA ARG A 177 -17.11 8.24 -22.04
C ARG A 177 -16.82 6.81 -22.51
N TYR A 178 -16.19 6.02 -21.65
CA TYR A 178 -15.89 4.61 -21.92
C TYR A 178 -17.04 3.65 -21.58
N GLU A 179 -18.08 4.13 -20.88
CA GLU A 179 -19.13 3.27 -20.34
C GLU A 179 -19.92 2.51 -21.42
N THR A 180 -20.20 3.16 -22.55
CA THR A 180 -20.94 2.56 -23.67
C THR A 180 -20.16 1.42 -24.31
N LEU A 181 -18.84 1.57 -24.45
CA LEU A 181 -17.92 0.54 -24.95
C LEU A 181 -17.82 -0.63 -23.97
N LEU A 182 -17.71 -0.34 -22.67
CA LEU A 182 -17.67 -1.35 -21.62
C LEU A 182 -18.98 -2.14 -21.49
N LYS A 183 -20.10 -1.60 -21.94
CA LYS A 183 -21.41 -2.29 -21.96
C LYS A 183 -21.58 -3.22 -23.18
N GLN A 184 -20.74 -3.12 -24.20
CA GLN A 184 -20.86 -3.98 -25.38
C GLN A 184 -20.57 -5.45 -25.06
N ARG A 185 -21.54 -6.32 -25.34
CA ARG A 185 -21.45 -7.79 -25.15
C ARG A 185 -21.46 -8.56 -26.46
N HIS A 186 -21.87 -7.94 -27.57
CA HIS A 186 -22.05 -8.61 -28.87
C HIS A 186 -21.83 -7.65 -30.05
N VAL A 187 -20.59 -7.17 -30.22
CA VAL A 187 -20.21 -6.39 -31.41
C VAL A 187 -20.26 -7.31 -32.63
N GLN A 188 -21.06 -6.96 -33.64
CA GLN A 188 -21.17 -7.72 -34.88
C GLN A 188 -20.08 -7.27 -35.85
N LEU A 189 -19.12 -8.15 -36.16
CA LEU A 189 -18.02 -7.82 -37.05
C LEU A 189 -17.64 -9.04 -37.90
N LEU A 190 -17.69 -8.88 -39.22
CA LEU A 190 -17.47 -9.92 -40.23
C LEU A 190 -18.24 -11.21 -39.94
N GLY A 191 -19.49 -11.08 -39.47
CA GLY A 191 -20.36 -12.21 -39.08
C GLY A 191 -20.05 -12.84 -37.71
N ARG A 192 -19.03 -12.36 -36.98
CA ARG A 192 -18.76 -12.78 -35.59
C ARG A 192 -19.55 -11.92 -34.62
N SER A 193 -19.97 -12.52 -33.52
CA SER A 193 -20.47 -11.81 -32.34
C SER A 193 -19.37 -11.75 -31.28
N ILE A 194 -18.73 -10.59 -31.14
CA ILE A 194 -17.58 -10.41 -30.25
C ILE A 194 -18.01 -9.78 -28.92
N ASP A 195 -17.65 -10.43 -27.80
CA ASP A 195 -17.83 -9.85 -26.47
C ASP A 195 -16.63 -8.94 -26.12
N LEU A 196 -16.80 -7.65 -26.44
CA LEU A 196 -15.78 -6.64 -26.18
C LEU A 196 -15.50 -6.48 -24.68
N ASN A 197 -16.52 -6.54 -23.82
CA ASN A 197 -16.35 -6.42 -22.38
C ASN A 197 -15.46 -7.55 -21.84
N ARG A 198 -15.67 -8.78 -22.27
CA ARG A 198 -14.83 -9.91 -21.85
C ARG A 198 -13.36 -9.70 -22.21
N LEU A 199 -13.07 -9.26 -23.45
CA LEU A 199 -11.70 -9.02 -23.91
C LEU A 199 -11.01 -7.89 -23.15
N ILE A 200 -11.74 -6.80 -22.90
CA ILE A 200 -11.24 -5.68 -22.09
C ILE A 200 -10.99 -6.15 -20.65
N THR A 201 -11.91 -6.91 -20.06
CA THR A 201 -11.80 -7.42 -18.69
C THR A 201 -10.56 -8.29 -18.51
N GLN A 202 -10.24 -9.16 -19.46
CA GLN A 202 -9.02 -9.99 -19.41
C GLN A 202 -7.75 -9.13 -19.34
N ARG A 203 -7.64 -8.09 -20.18
CA ARG A 203 -6.49 -7.19 -20.19
C ARG A 203 -6.42 -6.33 -18.93
N ILE A 204 -7.55 -5.81 -18.46
CA ILE A 204 -7.61 -4.99 -17.26
C ILE A 204 -7.30 -5.82 -16.01
N SER A 205 -7.75 -7.08 -15.95
CA SER A 205 -7.38 -7.99 -14.86
C SER A 205 -5.86 -8.17 -14.80
N ALA A 206 -5.21 -8.47 -15.94
CA ALA A 206 -3.75 -8.56 -16.01
C ALA A 206 -3.04 -7.24 -15.62
N ALA A 207 -3.59 -6.09 -16.02
CA ALA A 207 -3.06 -4.78 -15.64
C ALA A 207 -3.18 -4.51 -14.12
N MET A 208 -4.29 -4.93 -13.50
CA MET A 208 -4.49 -4.86 -12.05
C MET A 208 -3.49 -5.74 -11.29
N TYR A 209 -3.31 -7.00 -11.70
CA TYR A 209 -2.29 -7.89 -11.13
C TYR A 209 -0.89 -7.28 -11.22
N LYS A 210 -0.54 -6.76 -12.41
CA LYS A 210 0.72 -6.05 -12.62
C LYS A 210 0.87 -4.82 -11.72
N SER A 211 -0.19 -4.03 -11.53
CA SER A 211 -0.16 -2.89 -10.61
C SER A 211 0.07 -3.27 -9.15
N LEU A 212 -0.49 -4.39 -8.69
CA LEU A 212 -0.30 -4.89 -7.34
C LEU A 212 1.12 -5.45 -7.16
N ASP A 213 1.59 -6.25 -8.11
CA ASP A 213 2.94 -6.80 -8.12
C ASP A 213 4.01 -5.71 -8.12
N GLN A 214 3.84 -4.65 -8.92
CA GLN A 214 4.78 -3.53 -8.94
C GLN A 214 4.75 -2.69 -7.66
N ALA A 215 3.60 -2.60 -6.97
CA ALA A 215 3.53 -1.95 -5.67
C ALA A 215 4.36 -2.71 -4.62
N ILE A 216 4.21 -4.04 -4.57
CA ILE A 216 4.95 -4.90 -3.64
C ILE A 216 6.44 -4.95 -3.99
N SER A 217 6.79 -5.12 -5.26
CA SER A 217 8.19 -5.16 -5.72
C SER A 217 8.92 -3.84 -5.44
N ARG A 218 8.20 -2.72 -5.49
CA ARG A 218 8.77 -1.43 -5.08
C ARG A 218 9.04 -1.36 -3.58
N PHE A 219 8.16 -1.91 -2.75
CA PHE A 219 8.40 -2.01 -1.31
C PHE A 219 9.64 -2.87 -1.01
N GLU A 220 9.81 -4.00 -1.70
CA GLU A 220 10.98 -4.88 -1.56
C GLU A 220 12.31 -4.19 -1.91
N SER A 221 12.27 -3.19 -2.80
CA SER A 221 13.45 -2.39 -3.18
C SER A 221 13.80 -1.25 -2.20
N GLU A 222 12.96 -0.99 -1.21
CA GLU A 222 13.06 0.17 -0.32
C GLU A 222 13.10 -0.25 1.17
N ASP A 223 13.42 0.69 2.06
CA ASP A 223 13.49 0.44 3.51
C ASP A 223 12.11 0.37 4.17
N LEU A 224 12.07 -0.01 5.45
CA LEU A 224 10.83 -0.17 6.22
C LEU A 224 9.94 1.10 6.22
N THR A 225 10.52 2.29 6.07
CA THR A 225 9.76 3.56 6.11
C THR A 225 8.82 3.71 4.92
N SER A 226 9.12 3.05 3.80
CA SER A 226 8.32 3.03 2.58
C SER A 226 6.98 2.29 2.73
N ILE A 227 6.75 1.58 3.83
CA ILE A 227 5.53 0.79 4.02
C ILE A 227 4.25 1.64 4.02
N VAL A 228 4.35 2.90 4.48
CA VAL A 228 3.24 3.85 4.42
C VAL A 228 2.91 4.20 2.97
N GLU A 229 3.93 4.35 2.11
CA GLU A 229 3.73 4.56 0.67
C GLU A 229 3.03 3.35 0.03
N LEU A 230 3.43 2.14 0.41
CA LEU A 230 2.81 0.90 -0.05
C LEU A 230 1.31 0.84 0.30
N GLU A 231 0.92 1.11 1.55
CA GLU A 231 -0.49 1.06 1.98
C GLU A 231 -1.37 1.97 1.14
N TRP A 232 -0.93 3.20 0.91
CA TRP A 232 -1.70 4.14 0.10
C TRP A 232 -1.74 3.76 -1.38
N LEU A 233 -0.66 3.21 -1.92
CA LEU A 233 -0.66 2.69 -3.29
C LEU A 233 -1.63 1.51 -3.44
N LEU A 234 -1.71 0.64 -2.43
CA LEU A 234 -2.70 -0.44 -2.35
C LEU A 234 -4.13 0.11 -2.24
N GLU A 235 -4.37 1.18 -1.48
CA GLU A 235 -5.69 1.80 -1.38
C GLU A 235 -6.12 2.47 -2.69
N ILE A 236 -5.18 3.05 -3.44
CA ILE A 236 -5.44 3.54 -4.81
C ILE A 236 -5.80 2.38 -5.74
N ASN A 237 -5.08 1.25 -5.64
CA ASN A 237 -5.42 0.04 -6.39
C ASN A 237 -6.81 -0.48 -6.02
N ARG A 238 -7.17 -0.48 -4.72
CA ARG A 238 -8.49 -0.88 -4.24
C ARG A 238 -9.60 0.02 -4.77
N LEU A 239 -9.39 1.34 -4.79
CA LEU A 239 -10.36 2.26 -5.38
C LEU A 239 -10.45 2.08 -6.90
N THR A 240 -9.33 1.85 -7.59
CA THR A 240 -9.30 1.56 -9.04
C THR A 240 -10.11 0.31 -9.36
N HIS A 241 -9.90 -0.77 -8.60
CA HIS A 241 -10.70 -2.00 -8.68
C HIS A 241 -12.18 -1.72 -8.49
N ARG A 242 -12.56 -0.98 -7.44
CA ARG A 242 -13.96 -0.62 -7.16
C ARG A 242 -14.61 0.19 -8.28
N LEU A 243 -13.86 1.09 -8.93
CA LEU A 243 -14.37 1.86 -10.07
C LEU A 243 -14.58 0.98 -11.31
N LEU A 244 -13.63 0.08 -11.59
CA LEU A 244 -13.71 -0.86 -12.71
C LEU A 244 -14.85 -1.89 -12.53
N CYS A 245 -15.02 -2.42 -11.31
CA CYS A 245 -16.07 -3.39 -10.98
C CYS A 245 -17.51 -2.88 -11.19
N LYS A 246 -17.72 -1.57 -11.36
CA LYS A 246 -19.02 -1.02 -11.75
C LYS A 246 -19.43 -1.40 -13.18
N HIS A 247 -18.47 -1.71 -14.04
CA HIS A 247 -18.68 -1.93 -15.47
C HIS A 247 -18.27 -3.34 -15.95
N MET A 248 -17.42 -4.03 -15.18
CA MET A 248 -16.90 -5.35 -15.53
C MET A 248 -16.79 -6.25 -14.30
N THR A 249 -16.66 -7.57 -14.53
CA THR A 249 -16.50 -8.57 -13.48
C THR A 249 -15.03 -8.93 -13.32
N LEU A 250 -14.38 -8.41 -12.29
CA LEU A 250 -13.03 -8.78 -11.88
C LEU A 250 -13.09 -9.73 -10.68
N ASP A 251 -12.00 -10.45 -10.45
CA ASP A 251 -11.80 -11.21 -9.22
C ASP A 251 -11.87 -10.29 -7.99
N SER A 252 -12.15 -10.85 -6.82
CA SER A 252 -12.15 -10.06 -5.58
C SER A 252 -10.78 -9.42 -5.36
N PHE A 253 -10.75 -8.14 -4.95
CA PHE A 253 -9.50 -7.42 -4.69
C PHE A 253 -8.60 -8.19 -3.72
N ASP A 254 -9.18 -8.78 -2.68
CA ASP A 254 -8.41 -9.54 -1.69
C ASP A 254 -7.78 -10.81 -2.28
N ALA A 255 -8.43 -11.45 -3.25
CA ALA A 255 -7.86 -12.59 -3.96
C ALA A 255 -6.68 -12.14 -4.84
N MET A 256 -6.88 -11.07 -5.63
CA MET A 256 -5.82 -10.49 -6.47
C MET A 256 -4.61 -10.04 -5.64
N PHE A 257 -4.86 -9.42 -4.49
CA PHE A 257 -3.81 -8.97 -3.57
C PHE A 257 -3.07 -10.14 -2.93
N ARG A 258 -3.77 -11.18 -2.46
CA ARG A 258 -3.13 -12.37 -1.91
C ARG A 258 -2.28 -13.09 -2.94
N GLU A 259 -2.73 -13.18 -4.18
CA GLU A 259 -1.95 -13.76 -5.27
C GLU A 259 -0.69 -12.94 -5.54
N ALA A 260 -0.79 -11.62 -5.73
CA ALA A 260 0.38 -10.76 -5.95
C ALA A 260 1.37 -10.77 -4.76
N ASN A 261 0.86 -10.91 -3.54
CA ASN A 261 1.66 -11.04 -2.32
C ASN A 261 2.19 -12.48 -2.09
N HIS A 262 1.92 -13.42 -2.99
CA HIS A 262 2.24 -14.85 -2.86
C HIS A 262 1.70 -15.50 -1.56
N ASN A 263 0.58 -14.98 -1.03
CA ASN A 263 -0.05 -15.41 0.22
C ASN A 263 -1.28 -16.32 0.00
N VAL A 264 -1.25 -17.14 -1.06
CA VAL A 264 -2.31 -18.12 -1.39
C VAL A 264 -1.83 -19.54 -1.08
N SER A 265 -0.67 -19.91 -1.64
CA SER A 265 -0.04 -21.22 -1.41
C SER A 265 0.96 -21.20 -0.26
N ALA A 266 1.45 -20.03 0.12
CA ALA A 266 2.36 -19.84 1.25
C ALA A 266 1.63 -19.20 2.44
N PRO A 267 2.03 -19.54 3.68
CA PRO A 267 1.44 -18.97 4.88
C PRO A 267 1.82 -17.50 5.13
N TYR A 268 2.91 -17.03 4.52
CA TYR A 268 3.42 -15.68 4.69
C TYR A 268 3.64 -15.04 3.33
N GLY A 269 3.12 -13.82 3.17
CA GLY A 269 3.29 -13.05 1.95
C GLY A 269 4.65 -12.36 1.87
N ARG A 270 4.98 -11.91 0.67
CA ARG A 270 6.16 -11.10 0.32
C ARG A 270 6.35 -9.90 1.25
N ILE A 271 5.28 -9.16 1.55
CA ILE A 271 5.33 -7.99 2.43
C ILE A 271 5.81 -8.37 3.84
N THR A 272 5.29 -9.46 4.41
CA THR A 272 5.65 -9.93 5.76
C THR A 272 7.11 -10.35 5.82
N LEU A 273 7.59 -11.07 4.80
CA LEU A 273 8.98 -11.48 4.68
C LEU A 273 9.91 -10.28 4.55
N HIS A 274 9.55 -9.29 3.73
CA HIS A 274 10.33 -8.07 3.59
C HIS A 274 10.37 -7.26 4.87
N VAL A 275 9.24 -7.08 5.57
CA VAL A 275 9.23 -6.41 6.89
C VAL A 275 10.18 -7.10 7.87
N PHE A 276 10.18 -8.43 7.93
CA PHE A 276 11.12 -9.15 8.79
C PHE A 276 12.59 -8.96 8.36
N TRP A 277 12.87 -9.03 7.05
CA TRP A 277 14.20 -8.79 6.50
C TRP A 277 14.73 -7.40 6.88
N GLU A 278 13.89 -6.38 6.68
CA GLU A 278 14.18 -4.99 7.04
C GLU A 278 14.38 -4.78 8.53
N LEU A 279 13.58 -5.48 9.35
CA LEU A 279 13.75 -5.42 10.80
C LEU A 279 15.13 -5.95 11.19
N ASN A 280 15.51 -7.11 10.67
CA ASN A 280 16.77 -7.77 11.00
C ASN A 280 18.00 -7.00 10.50
N PHE A 281 17.98 -6.50 9.26
CA PHE A 281 19.19 -5.95 8.62
C PHE A 281 19.33 -4.42 8.68
N ASP A 282 18.24 -3.65 8.86
CA ASP A 282 18.29 -2.18 8.91
C ASP A 282 17.72 -1.61 10.22
N PHE A 283 16.50 -1.99 10.61
CA PHE A 283 15.82 -1.36 11.76
C PHE A 283 16.55 -1.57 13.09
N LEU A 284 16.79 -2.82 13.47
CA LEU A 284 17.46 -3.15 14.73
C LEU A 284 18.88 -2.52 14.83
N PRO A 285 19.75 -2.62 13.81
CA PRO A 285 21.11 -2.10 13.88
C PRO A 285 21.26 -0.59 13.61
N ASN A 286 20.35 0.07 12.89
CA ASN A 286 20.59 1.45 12.43
C ASN A 286 19.65 2.50 13.02
N TYR A 287 18.67 2.13 13.85
CA TYR A 287 17.70 3.08 14.40
C TYR A 287 17.87 3.32 15.91
N CYS A 288 17.63 4.57 16.30
CA CYS A 288 17.68 5.08 17.67
C CYS A 288 16.27 5.48 18.11
N TYR A 289 15.76 4.85 19.17
CA TYR A 289 14.47 5.21 19.75
C TYR A 289 14.55 6.49 20.61
N ASN A 290 13.56 7.36 20.48
CA ASN A 290 13.35 8.50 21.37
C ASN A 290 11.98 8.39 22.04
N GLY A 291 11.98 8.02 23.32
CA GLY A 291 10.78 7.78 24.11
C GLY A 291 9.94 9.03 24.37
N SER A 292 10.52 10.23 24.29
CA SER A 292 9.78 11.49 24.46
C SER A 292 8.90 11.79 23.24
N THR A 293 9.37 11.43 22.04
CA THR A 293 8.63 11.65 20.78
C THR A 293 7.91 10.41 20.29
N ASN A 294 8.19 9.24 20.88
CA ASN A 294 7.74 7.92 20.44
C ASN A 294 8.07 7.67 18.95
N ARG A 295 9.32 7.96 18.58
CA ARG A 295 9.83 7.80 17.20
C ARG A 295 11.23 7.22 17.21
N PHE A 296 11.53 6.45 16.18
CA PHE A 296 12.88 6.03 15.83
C PHE A 296 13.44 6.92 14.73
N VAL A 297 14.72 7.26 14.84
CA VAL A 297 15.48 7.99 13.83
C VAL A 297 16.75 7.22 13.49
N ARG A 298 17.33 7.42 12.30
CA ARG A 298 18.60 6.77 11.96
C ARG A 298 19.72 7.24 12.88
N THR A 299 20.66 6.34 13.18
CA THR A 299 21.87 6.63 13.96
C THR A 299 22.73 7.70 13.28
N ALA A 300 23.41 8.53 14.08
CA ALA A 300 24.35 9.52 13.57
C ALA A 300 25.61 8.88 12.96
N ILE A 301 26.02 7.72 13.47
CA ILE A 301 27.18 6.95 13.01
C ILE A 301 26.70 5.54 12.64
N PRO A 302 26.79 5.13 11.37
CA PRO A 302 26.45 3.76 10.98
C PRO A 302 27.57 2.82 11.46
N PHE A 303 27.25 1.98 12.44
CA PHE A 303 28.14 0.91 12.93
C PHE A 303 28.00 -0.38 12.10
N THR A 304 26.90 -0.51 11.37
CA THR A 304 26.60 -1.63 10.47
C THR A 304 26.40 -1.11 9.06
N GLN A 305 26.88 -1.85 8.06
CA GLN A 305 26.67 -1.48 6.65
C GLN A 305 25.19 -1.60 6.29
N GLU A 306 24.66 -0.58 5.63
CA GLU A 306 23.29 -0.64 5.10
C GLU A 306 23.19 -1.76 4.05
N PRO A 307 22.09 -2.52 4.03
CA PRO A 307 21.89 -3.58 3.07
C PRO A 307 21.85 -3.00 1.65
N GLN A 308 22.55 -3.64 0.71
CA GLN A 308 22.46 -3.28 -0.70
C GLN A 308 21.07 -3.69 -1.23
N ARG A 309 20.33 -2.71 -1.74
CA ARG A 309 18.99 -2.90 -2.32
C ARG A 309 19.05 -2.85 -3.83
N ASP A 310 18.31 -3.75 -4.47
CA ASP A 310 18.08 -3.68 -5.91
C ASP A 310 17.19 -2.48 -6.23
N LYS A 311 17.47 -1.78 -7.34
CA LYS A 311 16.66 -0.63 -7.74
C LYS A 311 15.31 -1.09 -8.30
N PRO A 312 14.21 -0.37 -8.01
CA PRO A 312 12.92 -0.70 -8.58
C PRO A 312 12.93 -0.56 -10.10
N ALA A 313 12.17 -1.42 -10.78
CA ALA A 313 11.97 -1.33 -12.21
C ALA A 313 11.27 0.00 -12.57
N ASN A 314 11.68 0.62 -13.68
CA ASN A 314 11.00 1.82 -14.18
C ASN A 314 9.73 1.42 -14.93
N VAL A 315 8.57 1.74 -14.36
CA VAL A 315 7.26 1.33 -14.87
C VAL A 315 6.47 2.55 -15.37
N GLN A 316 5.57 2.33 -16.34
CA GLN A 316 4.66 3.36 -16.80
C GLN A 316 3.83 3.96 -15.63
N PRO A 317 3.57 5.28 -15.62
CA PRO A 317 2.94 5.97 -14.49
C PRO A 317 1.57 5.41 -14.07
N TYR A 318 0.83 4.85 -15.02
CA TYR A 318 -0.50 4.30 -14.79
C TYR A 318 -0.50 2.97 -14.05
N TYR A 319 0.64 2.31 -13.87
CA TYR A 319 0.72 1.18 -12.95
C TYR A 319 0.92 1.63 -11.49
N LEU A 320 1.41 2.85 -11.28
CA LEU A 320 1.66 3.48 -9.96
C LEU A 320 0.48 4.37 -9.53
N TYR A 321 0.61 5.70 -9.52
CA TYR A 321 -0.43 6.62 -9.06
C TYR A 321 -1.33 7.15 -10.17
N GLY A 322 -1.12 6.73 -11.42
CA GLY A 322 -1.95 7.08 -12.58
C GLY A 322 -1.23 7.96 -13.60
N SER A 323 -0.60 9.05 -13.14
CA SER A 323 0.06 10.03 -14.02
C SER A 323 1.37 10.54 -13.43
N LYS A 324 2.24 11.13 -14.26
CA LYS A 324 3.52 11.69 -13.78
C LYS A 324 3.33 12.76 -12.70
N PRO A 325 2.40 13.74 -12.83
CA PRO A 325 2.15 14.72 -11.77
C PRO A 325 1.66 14.08 -10.47
N LEU A 326 0.81 13.06 -10.55
CA LEU A 326 0.33 12.35 -9.36
C LEU A 326 1.47 11.57 -8.69
N ASN A 327 2.33 10.90 -9.45
CA ASN A 327 3.49 10.19 -8.89
C ASN A 327 4.40 11.14 -8.10
N ILE A 328 4.66 12.34 -8.65
CA ILE A 328 5.47 13.37 -7.98
C ILE A 328 4.77 13.88 -6.71
N ALA A 329 3.48 14.18 -6.80
CA ALA A 329 2.69 14.64 -5.66
C ALA A 329 2.70 13.64 -4.50
N TYR A 330 2.41 12.37 -4.78
CA TYR A 330 2.43 11.32 -3.76
C TYR A 330 3.83 11.06 -3.22
N SER A 331 4.87 11.05 -4.06
CA SER A 331 6.26 10.93 -3.59
C SER A 331 6.65 12.06 -2.63
N HIS A 332 6.21 13.30 -2.88
CA HIS A 332 6.42 14.42 -1.96
C HIS A 332 5.64 14.29 -0.65
N ILE A 333 4.42 13.77 -0.69
CA ILE A 333 3.64 13.52 0.54
C ILE A 333 4.35 12.47 1.39
N TYR A 334 4.79 11.37 0.77
CA TYR A 334 5.38 10.25 1.49
C TYR A 334 6.84 10.44 1.88
N SER A 335 7.56 11.40 1.27
CA SER A 335 8.93 11.76 1.70
C SER A 335 8.98 12.21 3.16
N SER A 336 7.87 12.79 3.67
CA SER A 336 7.73 13.18 5.07
C SER A 336 7.81 12.01 6.06
N TYR A 337 7.56 10.78 5.60
CA TYR A 337 7.57 9.55 6.42
C TYR A 337 8.89 8.78 6.32
N ARG A 338 9.88 9.25 5.55
CA ARG A 338 11.14 8.54 5.30
C ARG A 338 12.19 8.70 6.38
N ASN A 339 12.12 9.79 7.14
CA ASN A 339 13.18 10.16 8.08
C ASN A 339 12.97 9.60 9.50
N PHE A 340 11.88 8.88 9.74
CA PHE A 340 11.57 8.29 11.04
C PHE A 340 10.70 7.04 10.91
N VAL A 341 10.68 6.21 11.94
CA VAL A 341 9.68 5.15 12.14
C VAL A 341 8.89 5.44 13.41
N GLY A 342 7.57 5.42 13.34
CA GLY A 342 6.72 5.75 14.49
C GLY A 342 5.30 5.19 14.37
N PRO A 343 4.34 5.72 15.13
CA PRO A 343 2.96 5.24 15.14
C PRO A 343 2.29 5.04 13.78
N PRO A 344 2.45 5.91 12.76
CA PRO A 344 1.86 5.66 11.44
C PRO A 344 2.40 4.37 10.80
N HIS A 345 3.72 4.15 10.85
CA HIS A 345 4.35 2.95 10.31
C HIS A 345 3.91 1.69 11.04
N PHE A 346 3.88 1.70 12.38
CA PHE A 346 3.43 0.54 13.16
C PHE A 346 1.97 0.18 12.87
N LYS A 347 1.08 1.16 12.69
CA LYS A 347 -0.32 0.91 12.30
C LYS A 347 -0.43 0.27 10.93
N THR A 348 0.36 0.75 9.96
CA THR A 348 0.41 0.15 8.63
C THR A 348 0.95 -1.27 8.67
N ILE A 349 2.00 -1.52 9.46
CA ILE A 349 2.55 -2.87 9.67
C ILE A 349 1.47 -3.79 10.25
N CYS A 350 0.73 -3.36 11.28
CA CYS A 350 -0.35 -4.15 11.87
C CYS A 350 -1.40 -4.57 10.83
N ARG A 351 -1.90 -3.62 10.03
CA ARG A 351 -2.92 -3.87 8.99
C ARG A 351 -2.45 -4.85 7.92
N LEU A 352 -1.22 -4.72 7.45
CA LEU A 352 -0.70 -5.50 6.33
C LEU A 352 -0.26 -6.91 6.76
N LEU A 353 0.30 -7.06 7.98
CA LEU A 353 0.75 -8.35 8.49
C LEU A 353 -0.40 -9.16 9.11
N GLY A 354 -1.38 -8.49 9.73
CA GLY A 354 -2.42 -9.12 10.54
C GLY A 354 -1.85 -9.96 11.69
N TYR A 355 -2.70 -10.70 12.38
CA TYR A 355 -2.29 -11.51 13.54
C TYR A 355 -1.22 -12.54 13.22
N GLN A 356 -1.35 -13.25 12.09
CA GLN A 356 -0.42 -14.30 11.70
C GLN A 356 0.97 -13.75 11.40
N GLY A 357 1.06 -12.63 10.66
CA GLY A 357 2.35 -12.00 10.37
C GLY A 357 3.02 -11.43 11.61
N ILE A 358 2.26 -10.76 12.50
CA ILE A 358 2.79 -10.23 13.76
C ILE A 358 3.35 -11.35 14.64
N ALA A 359 2.62 -12.47 14.76
CA ALA A 359 3.06 -13.61 15.57
C ALA A 359 4.42 -14.14 15.12
N VAL A 360 4.62 -14.32 13.81
CA VAL A 360 5.88 -14.82 13.27
C VAL A 360 7.02 -13.82 13.40
N VAL A 361 6.76 -12.54 13.13
CA VAL A 361 7.77 -11.50 13.34
C VAL A 361 8.21 -11.49 14.81
N MET A 362 7.28 -11.59 15.76
CA MET A 362 7.61 -11.67 17.19
C MET A 362 8.44 -12.92 17.54
N GLU A 363 8.09 -14.09 16.97
CA GLU A 363 8.84 -15.33 17.22
C GLU A 363 10.26 -15.28 16.66
N GLU A 364 10.45 -14.74 15.46
CA GLU A 364 11.78 -14.59 14.86
C GLU A 364 12.61 -13.51 15.59
N LEU A 365 12.00 -12.41 16.01
CA LEU A 365 12.67 -11.40 16.86
C LEU A 365 13.14 -12.02 18.19
N LEU A 366 12.35 -12.90 18.80
CA LEU A 366 12.76 -13.64 20.00
C LEU A 366 13.96 -14.55 19.75
N LYS A 367 14.07 -15.17 18.56
CA LYS A 367 15.24 -15.97 18.18
C LYS A 367 16.49 -15.10 17.99
N ILE A 368 16.35 -13.91 17.40
CA ILE A 368 17.44 -12.93 17.28
C ILE A 368 17.92 -12.50 18.67
N VAL A 369 17.00 -12.10 19.55
CA VAL A 369 17.31 -11.72 20.94
C VAL A 369 17.99 -12.88 21.68
N LYS A 370 17.52 -14.12 21.50
CA LYS A 370 18.17 -15.31 22.07
C LYS A 370 19.59 -15.48 21.56
N SER A 371 19.81 -15.35 20.26
CA SER A 371 21.15 -15.48 19.64
C SER A 371 22.11 -14.42 20.17
N LEU A 372 21.67 -13.16 20.27
CA LEU A 372 22.48 -12.06 20.80
C LEU A 372 22.80 -12.25 22.28
N LEU A 373 21.80 -12.57 23.10
CA LEU A 373 21.98 -12.75 24.55
C LEU A 373 22.78 -13.98 24.92
N GLN A 374 22.72 -15.08 24.16
CA GLN A 374 23.44 -16.32 24.44
C GLN A 374 24.77 -16.44 23.67
N GLY A 375 24.96 -15.63 22.63
CA GLY A 375 26.17 -15.57 21.81
C GLY A 375 27.04 -14.38 22.18
N THR A 376 26.99 -13.34 21.35
CA THR A 376 27.87 -12.17 21.40
C THR A 376 27.84 -11.45 22.75
N ILE A 377 26.65 -11.10 23.25
CA ILE A 377 26.51 -10.35 24.51
C ILE A 377 27.03 -11.19 25.69
N LEU A 378 26.74 -12.49 25.71
CA LEU A 378 27.23 -13.37 26.78
C LEU A 378 28.76 -13.44 26.82
N GLN A 379 29.40 -13.52 25.66
CA GLN A 379 30.86 -13.55 25.55
C GLN A 379 31.46 -12.25 26.08
N TYR A 380 30.94 -11.10 25.63
CA TYR A 380 31.39 -9.79 26.12
C TYR A 380 31.14 -9.61 27.62
N VAL A 381 30.00 -10.08 28.14
CA VAL A 381 29.69 -10.02 29.58
C VAL A 381 30.69 -10.85 30.38
N LYS A 382 31.08 -12.03 29.91
CA LYS A 382 32.12 -12.86 30.57
C LYS A 382 33.46 -12.14 30.58
N THR A 383 33.89 -11.63 29.44
CA THR A 383 35.16 -10.88 29.33
C THR A 383 35.16 -9.62 30.19
N LEU A 384 34.10 -8.82 30.14
CA LEU A 384 34.02 -7.56 30.88
C LEU A 384 33.90 -7.80 32.39
N ILE A 385 33.23 -8.87 32.86
CA ILE A 385 33.22 -9.21 34.29
C ILE A 385 34.60 -9.62 34.80
N GLU A 386 35.44 -10.25 33.98
CA GLU A 386 36.84 -10.54 34.34
C GLU A 386 37.70 -9.27 34.40
N VAL A 387 37.42 -8.29 33.53
CA VAL A 387 38.08 -6.97 33.51
C VAL A 387 37.58 -6.06 34.64
N MET A 388 36.35 -6.26 35.12
CA MET A 388 35.78 -5.46 36.21
C MET A 388 36.60 -5.61 37.51
N PRO A 389 36.70 -4.53 38.31
CA PRO A 389 37.38 -4.61 39.61
C PRO A 389 36.66 -5.61 40.52
N LYS A 390 37.40 -6.59 41.06
CA LYS A 390 36.83 -7.65 41.91
C LYS A 390 35.97 -7.12 43.06
N ILE A 391 36.38 -5.98 43.63
CA ILE A 391 35.69 -5.30 44.72
C ILE A 391 35.72 -3.80 44.42
N CYS A 392 34.54 -3.16 44.34
CA CYS A 392 34.42 -1.72 44.19
C CYS A 392 33.48 -1.16 45.27
N ARG A 393 34.08 -0.60 46.32
CA ARG A 393 33.35 0.03 47.43
C ARG A 393 32.81 1.39 47.03
N LEU A 394 31.62 1.74 47.52
CA LEU A 394 31.12 3.11 47.44
C LEU A 394 31.83 3.96 48.52
N PRO A 395 32.63 4.98 48.14
CA PRO A 395 33.33 5.80 49.12
C PRO A 395 32.35 6.61 49.96
N ARG A 396 32.74 6.95 51.19
CA ARG A 396 31.90 7.75 52.08
C ARG A 396 31.75 9.20 51.57
N HIS A 397 30.71 9.88 52.04
CA HIS A 397 30.44 11.26 51.68
C HIS A 397 31.57 12.22 52.09
N GLU A 398 32.41 11.85 53.06
CA GLU A 398 33.56 12.65 53.53
C GLU A 398 34.65 12.84 52.47
N TYR A 399 34.74 11.94 51.48
CA TYR A 399 35.73 12.03 50.39
C TYR A 399 35.40 13.13 49.37
N GLY A 400 34.17 13.65 49.38
CA GLY A 400 33.69 14.65 48.43
C GLY A 400 33.47 14.11 47.01
N SER A 401 32.59 14.76 46.25
CA SER A 401 32.24 14.38 44.88
C SER A 401 33.43 14.35 43.91
N PRO A 402 34.42 15.29 43.95
CA PRO A 402 35.57 15.21 43.03
C PRO A 402 36.46 13.99 43.31
N GLY A 403 36.70 13.67 44.58
CA GLY A 403 37.49 12.50 44.98
C GLY A 403 36.79 11.17 44.65
N ILE A 404 35.46 11.13 44.73
CA ILE A 404 34.67 9.97 44.32
C ILE A 404 34.69 9.78 42.80
N LEU A 405 34.61 10.86 42.03
CA LEU A 405 34.72 10.81 40.57
C LEU A 405 36.11 10.30 40.14
N GLU A 406 37.18 10.80 40.75
CA GLU A 406 38.54 10.32 40.49
C GLU A 406 38.70 8.83 40.83
N PHE A 407 38.13 8.41 41.95
CA PHE A 407 38.11 7.01 42.39
C PHE A 407 37.43 6.10 41.36
N PHE A 408 36.21 6.43 40.91
CA PHE A 408 35.50 5.63 39.90
C PHE A 408 36.24 5.63 38.56
N HIS A 409 36.81 6.76 38.14
CA HIS A 409 37.59 6.82 36.91
C HIS A 409 38.86 5.96 36.98
N HIS A 410 39.48 5.80 38.16
CA HIS A 410 40.62 4.88 38.32
C HIS A 410 40.18 3.41 38.36
N GLN A 411 39.12 3.09 39.11
CA GLN A 411 38.63 1.72 39.26
C GLN A 411 37.99 1.15 37.98
N LEU A 412 37.41 2.00 37.15
CA LEU A 412 36.72 1.61 35.91
C LEU A 412 37.54 1.90 34.65
N LYS A 413 38.84 2.22 34.80
CA LYS A 413 39.72 2.62 33.68
C LYS A 413 39.70 1.59 32.55
N ASP A 414 39.82 0.30 32.87
CA ASP A 414 39.89 -0.76 31.88
C ASP A 414 38.57 -0.96 31.11
N ILE A 415 37.44 -0.56 31.69
CA ILE A 415 36.13 -0.55 31.03
C ILE A 415 35.98 0.72 30.15
N ILE A 416 36.46 1.87 30.62
CA ILE A 416 36.44 3.13 29.88
C ILE A 416 37.29 3.04 28.61
N GLU A 417 38.47 2.41 28.70
CA GLU A 417 39.42 2.25 27.60
C GLU A 417 39.12 1.04 26.70
N TYR A 418 38.05 0.28 26.97
CA TYR A 418 37.68 -0.88 26.17
C TYR A 418 37.17 -0.47 24.79
N ALA A 419 37.98 -0.71 23.75
CA ALA A 419 37.75 -0.23 22.40
C ALA A 419 36.42 -0.71 21.78
N GLU A 420 36.02 -1.96 22.03
CA GLU A 420 34.83 -2.59 21.46
C GLU A 420 33.54 -2.29 22.25
N LEU A 421 33.60 -1.48 23.32
CA LEU A 421 32.45 -1.22 24.18
C LEU A 421 31.31 -0.53 23.41
N LYS A 422 31.66 0.47 22.59
CA LYS A 422 30.68 1.22 21.80
C LYS A 422 30.29 0.48 20.52
N THR A 423 31.26 -0.08 19.79
CA THR A 423 31.03 -0.68 18.47
C THR A 423 30.27 -2.00 18.52
N ASP A 424 30.52 -2.83 19.53
CA ASP A 424 29.99 -4.19 19.56
C ASP A 424 29.03 -4.40 20.73
N VAL A 425 29.41 -3.96 21.94
CA VAL A 425 28.58 -4.19 23.14
C VAL A 425 27.33 -3.31 23.14
N PHE A 426 27.49 -1.99 22.99
CA PHE A 426 26.34 -1.07 22.93
C PHE A 426 25.48 -1.27 21.69
N GLN A 427 26.11 -1.60 20.56
CA GLN A 427 25.43 -1.99 19.33
C GLN A 427 24.53 -3.22 19.54
N SER A 428 25.08 -4.32 20.08
CA SER A 428 24.32 -5.56 20.33
C SER A 428 23.19 -5.34 21.33
N LEU A 429 23.43 -4.55 22.38
CA LEU A 429 22.41 -4.19 23.36
C LEU A 429 21.32 -3.32 22.74
N ARG A 430 21.67 -2.35 21.88
CA ARG A 430 20.67 -1.55 21.17
C ARG A 430 19.77 -2.42 20.31
N GLU A 431 20.32 -3.39 19.56
CA GLU A 431 19.52 -4.31 18.74
C GLU A 431 18.51 -5.09 19.59
N VAL A 432 18.93 -5.61 20.75
CA VAL A 432 18.02 -6.28 21.70
C VAL A 432 16.94 -5.32 22.20
N GLY A 433 17.31 -4.08 22.53
CA GLY A 433 16.36 -3.08 23.03
C GLY A 433 15.35 -2.64 21.98
N ASN A 434 15.81 -2.42 20.75
CA ASN A 434 14.97 -2.11 19.60
C ASN A 434 13.98 -3.24 19.30
N ALA A 435 14.40 -4.51 19.45
CA ALA A 435 13.51 -5.67 19.30
C ALA A 435 12.42 -5.71 20.38
N ILE A 436 12.78 -5.45 21.64
CA ILE A 436 11.81 -5.36 22.75
C ILE A 436 10.83 -4.20 22.53
N LEU A 437 11.34 -3.04 22.13
CA LEU A 437 10.52 -1.87 21.81
C LEU A 437 9.59 -2.11 20.63
N PHE A 438 10.05 -2.80 19.58
CA PHE A 438 9.21 -3.16 18.44
C PHE A 438 8.02 -4.02 18.90
N CYS A 439 8.26 -5.04 19.72
CA CYS A 439 7.21 -5.89 20.28
C CYS A 439 6.20 -5.11 21.14
N LEU A 440 6.67 -4.13 21.93
CA LEU A 440 5.79 -3.28 22.73
C LEU A 440 4.93 -2.37 21.84
N LEU A 441 5.54 -1.71 20.86
CA LEU A 441 4.87 -0.70 20.04
C LEU A 441 3.91 -1.32 19.02
N ILE A 442 4.23 -2.50 18.49
CA ILE A 442 3.31 -3.22 17.60
C ILE A 442 2.09 -3.74 18.35
N GLU A 443 2.23 -4.20 19.61
CA GLU A 443 1.10 -4.58 20.45
C GLU A 443 0.20 -3.38 20.77
N GLN A 444 0.79 -2.22 21.06
CA GLN A 444 0.03 -0.98 21.25
C GLN A 444 -0.72 -0.57 19.98
N ALA A 445 -0.08 -0.66 18.81
CA ALA A 445 -0.71 -0.36 17.53
C ALA A 445 -1.85 -1.33 17.21
N LEU A 446 -1.64 -2.63 17.46
CA LEU A 446 -2.68 -3.67 17.32
C LEU A 446 -3.87 -3.39 18.24
N SER A 447 -3.62 -3.05 19.51
CA SER A 447 -4.68 -2.72 20.46
C SER A 447 -5.51 -1.51 20.00
N GLN A 448 -4.86 -0.48 19.43
CA GLN A 448 -5.57 0.68 18.87
C GLN A 448 -6.44 0.32 17.68
N GLU A 449 -5.97 -0.57 16.81
CA GLU A 449 -6.71 -1.06 15.65
C GLU A 449 -7.92 -1.90 16.07
N GLU A 450 -7.73 -2.86 16.97
CA GLU A 450 -8.79 -3.71 17.50
C GLU A 450 -9.89 -2.92 18.20
N VAL A 451 -9.54 -1.89 18.98
CA VAL A 451 -10.55 -1.02 19.62
C VAL A 451 -11.36 -0.26 18.58
N CYS A 452 -10.74 0.18 17.47
CA CYS A 452 -11.48 0.82 16.39
C CYS A 452 -12.44 -0.17 15.72
N ASP A 453 -12.03 -1.42 15.51
CA ASP A 453 -12.90 -2.47 14.96
C ASP A 453 -14.08 -2.76 15.88
N LEU A 454 -13.84 -2.88 17.20
CA LEU A 454 -14.89 -3.09 18.20
C LEU A 454 -15.89 -1.92 18.25
N LEU A 455 -15.42 -0.68 18.08
CA LEU A 455 -16.30 0.50 18.02
C LEU A 455 -17.22 0.47 16.79
N HIS A 456 -16.72 0.01 15.64
CA HIS A 456 -17.54 -0.17 14.44
C HIS A 456 -18.48 -1.39 14.53
N ALA A 457 -18.08 -2.43 15.26
CA ALA A 457 -18.88 -3.62 15.49
C ALA A 457 -19.99 -3.42 16.54
N ALA A 458 -19.78 -2.54 17.52
CA ALA A 458 -20.67 -2.32 18.65
C ALA A 458 -22.18 -2.18 18.31
N PRO A 459 -22.59 -1.40 17.28
CA PRO A 459 -24.01 -1.29 16.91
C PRO A 459 -24.64 -2.62 16.44
N PHE A 460 -23.85 -3.50 15.83
CA PHE A 460 -24.32 -4.78 15.29
C PHE A 460 -24.32 -5.91 16.34
N GLN A 461 -23.59 -5.71 17.43
CA GLN A 461 -23.46 -6.63 18.57
C GLN A 461 -24.29 -6.20 19.79
N ASN A 462 -25.19 -5.21 19.61
CA ASN A 462 -26.05 -4.67 20.68
C ASN A 462 -25.26 -4.07 21.87
N ILE A 463 -24.07 -3.52 21.61
CA ILE A 463 -23.27 -2.80 22.61
C ILE A 463 -23.62 -1.32 22.52
N LEU A 464 -24.27 -0.79 23.56
CA LEU A 464 -24.71 0.59 23.62
C LEU A 464 -23.91 1.39 24.65
N PRO A 465 -23.52 2.64 24.33
CA PRO A 465 -22.86 3.50 25.30
C PRO A 465 -23.84 3.95 26.39
N ARG A 466 -23.29 4.33 27.55
CA ARG A 466 -24.08 4.86 28.65
C ARG A 466 -24.75 6.17 28.24
N VAL A 467 -26.06 6.24 28.43
CA VAL A 467 -26.88 7.38 28.00
C VAL A 467 -27.05 8.39 29.13
N TYR A 468 -27.09 9.68 28.80
CA TYR A 468 -27.47 10.74 29.73
C TYR A 468 -28.90 10.55 30.25
N ILE A 469 -29.09 10.64 31.56
CA ILE A 469 -30.37 10.46 32.26
C ILE A 469 -30.85 11.83 32.74
N LYS A 470 -32.11 12.19 32.47
CA LYS A 470 -32.74 13.38 33.03
C LYS A 470 -33.27 13.10 34.44
N GLU A 471 -33.40 14.13 35.28
CA GLU A 471 -33.98 13.99 36.62
C GLU A 471 -35.36 13.29 36.57
N GLY A 472 -35.52 12.23 37.36
CA GLY A 472 -36.74 11.40 37.40
C GLY A 472 -36.74 10.17 36.48
N GLU A 473 -35.76 9.98 35.60
CA GLU A 473 -35.66 8.78 34.76
C GLU A 473 -34.75 7.70 35.37
N ARG A 474 -35.12 6.43 35.18
CA ARG A 474 -34.27 5.27 35.54
C ARG A 474 -33.42 4.83 34.35
N LEU A 475 -32.13 4.61 34.57
CA LEU A 475 -31.17 4.16 33.55
C LEU A 475 -31.68 2.93 32.79
N GLU A 476 -32.17 1.93 33.52
CA GLU A 476 -32.62 0.64 32.97
C GLU A 476 -33.75 0.80 31.96
N VAL A 477 -34.74 1.64 32.26
CA VAL A 477 -35.88 1.88 31.37
C VAL A 477 -35.43 2.55 30.08
N ARG A 478 -34.51 3.51 30.19
CA ARG A 478 -33.99 4.23 29.04
C ARG A 478 -33.07 3.36 28.18
N MET A 479 -32.27 2.48 28.79
CA MET A 479 -31.43 1.53 28.08
C MET A 479 -32.27 0.49 27.33
N LYS A 480 -33.29 -0.09 27.97
CA LYS A 480 -34.23 -1.02 27.30
C LYS A 480 -34.95 -0.38 26.11
N ARG A 481 -35.35 0.90 26.22
CA ARG A 481 -35.93 1.64 25.08
C ARG A 481 -34.93 1.81 23.95
N LEU A 482 -33.65 2.03 24.27
CA LEU A 482 -32.60 2.19 23.27
C LEU A 482 -32.23 0.86 22.60
N GLU A 483 -32.17 -0.22 23.38
CA GLU A 483 -32.04 -1.59 22.86
C GLU A 483 -33.18 -1.92 21.90
N ALA A 484 -34.43 -1.61 22.26
CA ALA A 484 -35.57 -1.80 21.37
C ALA A 484 -35.46 -0.98 20.06
N LYS A 485 -34.88 0.23 20.13
CA LYS A 485 -34.64 1.09 18.95
C LYS A 485 -33.61 0.48 18.00
N TYR A 486 -32.53 -0.11 18.53
CA TYR A 486 -31.42 -0.66 17.75
C TYR A 486 -31.50 -2.18 17.53
N ALA A 487 -32.51 -2.86 18.09
CA ALA A 487 -32.76 -4.27 17.86
C ALA A 487 -32.75 -4.69 16.37
N PRO A 488 -33.22 -3.88 15.40
CA PRO A 488 -33.13 -4.23 13.98
C PRO A 488 -31.70 -4.30 13.43
N LEU A 489 -30.72 -3.66 14.07
CA LEU A 489 -29.31 -3.70 13.67
C LEU A 489 -28.56 -4.91 14.22
N HIS A 490 -29.13 -5.60 15.21
CA HIS A 490 -28.48 -6.73 15.86
C HIS A 490 -28.39 -7.91 14.88
N LEU A 491 -27.17 -8.20 14.43
CA LEU A 491 -26.93 -9.05 13.25
C LEU A 491 -27.31 -10.51 13.49
N VAL A 492 -26.84 -11.12 14.58
CA VAL A 492 -27.03 -12.55 14.83
C VAL A 492 -28.52 -12.91 14.98
N PRO A 493 -29.32 -12.24 15.83
CA PRO A 493 -30.76 -12.53 15.93
C PRO A 493 -31.54 -12.25 14.63
N LEU A 494 -31.09 -11.28 13.84
CA LEU A 494 -31.71 -10.98 12.55
C LEU A 494 -31.51 -12.13 11.56
N ILE A 495 -30.29 -12.68 11.48
CA ILE A 495 -29.97 -13.84 10.64
C ILE A 495 -30.61 -15.12 11.20
N GLU A 496 -30.72 -15.28 12.52
CA GLU A 496 -31.45 -16.41 13.11
C GLU A 496 -32.94 -16.41 12.74
N ARG A 497 -33.53 -15.23 12.55
CA ARG A 497 -34.95 -15.09 12.17
C ARG A 497 -35.20 -15.26 10.67
N LEU A 498 -34.28 -14.81 9.81
CA LEU A 498 -34.50 -14.68 8.37
C LEU A 498 -33.57 -15.53 7.49
N GLY A 499 -32.48 -16.01 8.05
CA GLY A 499 -31.40 -16.67 7.33
C GLY A 499 -31.52 -18.19 7.27
N THR A 500 -30.67 -18.79 6.44
CA THR A 500 -30.54 -20.24 6.34
C THR A 500 -29.66 -20.80 7.47
N PRO A 501 -29.73 -22.11 7.78
CA PRO A 501 -28.87 -22.71 8.80
C PRO A 501 -27.37 -22.50 8.57
N GLN A 502 -26.94 -22.47 7.30
CA GLN A 502 -25.54 -22.18 6.94
C GLN A 502 -25.17 -20.72 7.26
N GLN A 503 -26.04 -19.77 6.94
CA GLN A 503 -25.82 -18.35 7.25
C GLN A 503 -25.77 -18.11 8.76
N ILE A 504 -26.60 -18.81 9.54
CA ILE A 504 -26.59 -18.71 11.01
C ILE A 504 -25.25 -19.20 11.58
N ALA A 505 -24.74 -20.35 11.11
CA ALA A 505 -23.45 -20.86 11.56
C ALA A 505 -22.32 -19.86 11.26
N ILE A 506 -22.26 -19.36 10.02
CA ILE A 506 -21.24 -18.38 9.58
C ILE A 506 -21.36 -17.08 10.39
N ALA A 507 -22.58 -16.60 10.64
CA ALA A 507 -22.80 -15.36 11.39
C ALA A 507 -22.34 -15.49 12.84
N ARG A 508 -22.59 -16.63 13.49
CA ARG A 508 -22.13 -16.89 14.87
C ARG A 508 -20.61 -16.98 14.96
N GLU A 509 -19.97 -17.64 14.00
CA GLU A 509 -18.51 -17.69 13.92
C GLU A 509 -17.91 -16.30 13.65
N GLY A 510 -18.48 -15.54 12.73
CA GLY A 510 -18.04 -14.17 12.42
C GLY A 510 -18.20 -13.22 13.60
N ASP A 511 -19.31 -13.31 14.34
CA ASP A 511 -19.54 -12.53 15.55
C ASP A 511 -18.53 -12.87 16.66
N LEU A 512 -18.23 -14.16 16.84
CA LEU A 512 -17.22 -14.63 17.79
C LEU A 512 -15.84 -14.05 17.47
N LEU A 513 -15.40 -14.12 16.21
CA LEU A 513 -14.14 -13.54 15.77
C LEU A 513 -14.10 -12.01 15.87
N THR A 514 -15.25 -11.35 15.78
CA THR A 514 -15.33 -9.89 15.85
C THR A 514 -15.24 -9.39 17.28
N LYS A 515 -15.90 -10.06 18.23
CA LYS A 515 -15.92 -9.67 19.65
C LYS A 515 -14.65 -10.09 20.41
N GLU A 516 -14.04 -11.22 20.07
CA GLU A 516 -12.87 -11.75 20.77
C GLU A 516 -11.58 -11.20 20.16
N ARG A 517 -11.12 -10.06 20.70
CA ARG A 517 -9.88 -9.39 20.32
C ARG A 517 -8.85 -9.42 21.47
N LEU A 518 -7.57 -9.24 21.18
CA LEU A 518 -6.53 -9.30 22.22
C LEU A 518 -6.73 -8.20 23.27
N CYS A 519 -7.10 -7.00 22.83
CA CYS A 519 -7.36 -5.84 23.70
C CYS A 519 -8.46 -6.07 24.76
N CYS A 520 -9.26 -7.13 24.66
CA CYS A 520 -10.30 -7.48 25.63
C CYS A 520 -9.75 -8.06 26.95
N GLY A 521 -8.47 -8.42 27.02
CA GLY A 521 -7.86 -8.90 28.28
C GLY A 521 -6.57 -9.70 28.15
N LEU A 522 -5.97 -9.78 26.95
CA LEU A 522 -4.71 -10.48 26.72
C LEU A 522 -3.60 -9.46 26.46
N SER A 523 -2.38 -9.76 26.94
CA SER A 523 -1.18 -8.99 26.62
C SER A 523 -0.05 -9.92 26.18
N MET A 524 0.67 -9.53 25.14
CA MET A 524 1.77 -10.30 24.57
C MET A 524 3.10 -9.93 25.21
N PHE A 525 3.29 -8.66 25.60
CA PHE A 525 4.55 -8.14 26.09
C PHE A 525 5.05 -8.87 27.35
N GLU A 526 4.15 -9.20 28.28
CA GLU A 526 4.51 -9.97 29.48
C GLU A 526 5.06 -11.36 29.12
N VAL A 527 4.45 -12.02 28.14
CA VAL A 527 4.88 -13.35 27.66
C VAL A 527 6.26 -13.26 26.99
N ILE A 528 6.50 -12.21 26.21
CA ILE A 528 7.79 -11.93 25.55
C ILE A 528 8.89 -11.75 26.60
N LEU A 529 8.67 -10.90 27.60
CA LEU A 529 9.63 -10.69 28.71
C LEU A 529 9.90 -11.99 29.48
N THR A 530 8.85 -12.78 29.75
CA THR A 530 8.98 -14.07 30.43
C THR A 530 9.82 -15.06 29.63
N ARG A 531 9.66 -15.10 28.29
CA ARG A 531 10.50 -15.90 27.40
C ARG A 531 11.94 -15.41 27.38
N ILE A 532 12.18 -14.09 27.32
CA ILE A 532 13.53 -13.51 27.38
C ILE A 532 14.24 -13.88 28.69
N ARG A 533 13.51 -13.91 29.82
CA ARG A 533 14.05 -14.38 31.11
C ARG A 533 14.65 -15.79 31.03
N SER A 534 14.02 -16.66 30.23
CA SER A 534 14.51 -18.04 30.04
C SER A 534 15.82 -18.13 29.28
N TYR A 535 16.24 -17.07 28.56
CA TYR A 535 17.50 -17.03 27.84
C TYR A 535 18.69 -16.70 28.77
N LEU A 536 18.41 -16.08 29.92
CA LEU A 536 19.39 -15.64 30.94
C LEU A 536 19.62 -16.72 32.02
N GLN A 537 20.00 -17.93 31.58
CA GLN A 537 20.25 -19.07 32.48
C GLN A 537 21.71 -19.22 32.92
N ASP A 538 22.66 -18.68 32.16
CA ASP A 538 24.08 -18.79 32.49
C ASP A 538 24.37 -18.19 33.89
N PRO A 539 25.16 -18.87 34.74
CA PRO A 539 25.45 -18.40 36.09
C PRO A 539 26.13 -17.03 36.11
N ILE A 540 26.83 -16.62 35.05
CA ILE A 540 27.53 -15.33 34.99
C ILE A 540 26.59 -14.13 35.19
N TRP A 541 25.32 -14.25 34.81
CA TRP A 541 24.33 -13.17 34.96
C TRP A 541 24.02 -12.85 36.44
N ARG A 542 24.04 -13.88 37.30
CA ARG A 542 23.71 -13.78 38.73
C ARG A 542 24.93 -13.78 39.64
N GLY A 543 26.07 -14.26 39.16
CA GLY A 543 27.28 -14.43 39.95
C GLY A 543 27.19 -15.58 40.97
N PRO A 544 28.27 -15.82 41.72
CA PRO A 544 28.30 -16.79 42.82
C PRO A 544 27.37 -16.37 43.96
N PRO A 545 27.05 -17.26 44.92
CA PRO A 545 26.29 -16.87 46.11
C PRO A 545 27.07 -15.83 46.96
N PRO A 546 26.37 -14.90 47.62
CA PRO A 546 26.99 -13.84 48.41
C PRO A 546 27.69 -14.36 49.66
N THR A 547 28.84 -13.77 49.97
CA THR A 547 29.69 -14.13 51.12
C THR A 547 28.97 -13.93 52.46
N ASN A 548 28.12 -12.91 52.56
CA ASN A 548 27.32 -12.57 53.74
C ASN A 548 25.98 -13.35 53.83
N GLY A 549 25.68 -14.23 52.86
CA GLY A 549 24.43 -15.00 52.82
C GLY A 549 23.16 -14.20 52.49
N VAL A 550 23.27 -12.91 52.19
CA VAL A 550 22.12 -12.02 51.89
C VAL A 550 22.20 -11.46 50.48
N MET A 551 23.23 -10.67 50.16
CA MET A 551 23.41 -10.02 48.87
C MET A 551 24.84 -9.51 48.70
N HIS A 552 25.33 -9.47 47.46
CA HIS A 552 26.61 -8.84 47.15
C HIS A 552 26.52 -7.33 47.41
N VAL A 553 27.55 -6.78 48.04
CA VAL A 553 27.59 -5.35 48.41
C VAL A 553 28.75 -4.70 47.70
N ASP A 554 29.98 -5.16 47.93
CA ASP A 554 31.18 -4.55 47.32
C ASP A 554 31.65 -5.32 46.09
N GLU A 555 31.20 -6.57 45.93
CA GLU A 555 31.64 -7.48 44.87
C GLU A 555 31.00 -7.13 43.51
N CYS A 556 31.82 -7.05 42.46
CA CYS A 556 31.37 -6.74 41.08
C CYS A 556 31.09 -8.00 40.25
N VAL A 557 30.26 -8.90 40.78
CA VAL A 557 30.01 -10.23 40.16
C VAL A 557 28.63 -10.38 39.52
N GLU A 558 27.73 -9.41 39.72
CA GLU A 558 26.37 -9.40 39.13
C GLU A 558 26.32 -8.50 37.88
N PHE A 559 25.46 -8.81 36.91
CA PHE A 559 25.31 -8.02 35.68
C PHE A 559 25.00 -6.54 35.95
N HIS A 560 24.17 -6.22 36.94
CA HIS A 560 23.85 -4.83 37.25
C HIS A 560 25.08 -3.98 37.64
N ARG A 561 26.15 -4.59 38.19
CA ARG A 561 27.41 -3.90 38.49
C ARG A 561 28.19 -3.57 37.22
N LEU A 562 28.20 -4.49 36.26
CA LEU A 562 28.75 -4.23 34.93
C LEU A 562 27.95 -3.12 34.23
N TRP A 563 26.62 -3.14 34.31
CA TRP A 563 25.78 -2.08 33.78
C TRP A 563 26.05 -0.72 34.44
N SER A 564 26.28 -0.66 35.75
CA SER A 564 26.71 0.57 36.43
C SER A 564 28.03 1.12 35.89
N ALA A 565 28.98 0.25 35.52
CA ALA A 565 30.21 0.67 34.87
C ALA A 565 29.97 1.18 33.44
N MET A 566 29.12 0.51 32.67
CA MET A 566 28.70 0.99 31.34
C MET A 566 27.98 2.33 31.41
N GLN A 567 27.11 2.51 32.40
CA GLN A 567 26.44 3.77 32.69
C GLN A 567 27.41 4.88 33.04
N PHE A 568 28.44 4.58 33.83
CA PHE A 568 29.51 5.54 34.07
C PHE A 568 30.17 5.97 32.77
N VAL A 569 30.46 5.05 31.84
CA VAL A 569 31.08 5.39 30.55
C VAL A 569 30.20 6.29 29.69
N TYR A 570 28.91 5.96 29.52
CA TYR A 570 28.05 6.76 28.65
C TYR A 570 27.56 8.07 29.30
N CYS A 571 27.66 8.20 30.63
CA CYS A 571 27.41 9.47 31.34
C CYS A 571 28.61 10.45 31.29
N ILE A 572 29.80 10.01 30.86
CA ILE A 572 30.94 10.92 30.68
C ILE A 572 30.60 11.93 29.56
N PRO A 573 30.62 13.24 29.83
CA PRO A 573 30.43 14.26 28.82
C PRO A 573 31.49 14.15 27.74
N VAL A 574 31.05 14.13 26.48
CA VAL A 574 31.92 14.16 25.31
C VAL A 574 32.14 15.60 24.83
N GLY A 575 33.15 15.83 23.99
CA GLY A 575 33.42 17.17 23.45
C GLY A 575 32.23 17.71 22.66
N THR A 576 32.14 19.04 22.48
CA THR A 576 31.00 19.70 21.81
C THR A 576 30.75 19.23 20.37
N ASN A 577 31.75 18.62 19.72
CA ASN A 577 31.68 18.13 18.34
C ASN A 577 31.63 16.60 18.26
N GLU A 578 31.55 15.90 19.40
CA GLU A 578 31.46 14.45 19.47
C GLU A 578 30.02 14.00 19.70
N PHE A 579 29.66 12.85 19.13
CA PHE A 579 28.33 12.29 19.28
C PHE A 579 28.16 11.61 20.63
N THR A 580 27.07 11.93 21.31
CA THR A 580 26.68 11.30 22.59
C THR A 580 26.19 9.86 22.39
N ALA A 581 26.17 9.07 23.46
CA ALA A 581 25.62 7.71 23.41
C ALA A 581 24.14 7.71 23.01
N GLU A 582 23.36 8.68 23.49
CA GLU A 582 21.95 8.85 23.10
C GLU A 582 21.78 9.14 21.60
N GLN A 583 22.68 9.92 20.98
CA GLN A 583 22.62 10.19 19.54
C GLN A 583 22.98 8.97 18.68
N CYS A 584 23.88 8.11 19.19
CA CYS A 584 24.37 6.92 18.49
C CYS A 584 23.48 5.67 18.69
N PHE A 585 22.85 5.54 19.86
CA PHE A 585 22.10 4.32 20.21
C PHE A 585 20.65 4.58 20.65
N GLY A 586 20.30 5.81 20.97
CA GLY A 586 18.99 6.17 21.52
C GLY A 586 18.64 5.41 22.79
N ASP A 587 17.35 5.39 23.11
CA ASP A 587 16.83 4.74 24.31
C ASP A 587 16.89 3.21 24.22
N GLY A 588 17.10 2.63 23.03
CA GLY A 588 17.17 1.18 22.82
C GLY A 588 18.24 0.52 23.68
N LEU A 589 19.42 1.13 23.79
CA LEU A 589 20.50 0.67 24.67
C LEU A 589 20.02 0.51 26.13
N ASN A 590 19.36 1.56 26.65
CA ASN A 590 18.85 1.58 28.03
C ASN A 590 17.70 0.58 28.22
N TRP A 591 16.84 0.40 27.22
CA TRP A 591 15.77 -0.60 27.27
C TRP A 591 16.32 -2.02 27.40
N ALA A 592 17.39 -2.37 26.69
CA ALA A 592 18.02 -3.67 26.83
C ALA A 592 18.66 -3.88 28.21
N GLY A 593 19.53 -2.95 28.64
CA GLY A 593 20.22 -3.04 29.93
C GLY A 593 19.24 -3.12 31.10
N CYS A 594 18.25 -2.23 31.13
CA CYS A 594 17.21 -2.24 32.16
C CYS A 594 16.34 -3.50 32.12
N SER A 595 15.99 -4.00 30.93
CA SER A 595 15.21 -5.24 30.81
C SER A 595 15.97 -6.43 31.40
N ILE A 596 17.27 -6.56 31.12
CA ILE A 596 18.09 -7.65 31.68
C ILE A 596 18.13 -7.53 33.21
N ILE A 597 18.37 -6.33 33.76
CA ILE A 597 18.40 -6.10 35.22
C ILE A 597 17.07 -6.48 35.89
N VAL A 598 15.94 -6.07 35.30
CA VAL A 598 14.60 -6.38 35.83
C VAL A 598 14.30 -7.88 35.74
N LEU A 599 14.63 -8.52 34.62
CA LEU A 599 14.40 -9.96 34.43
C LEU A 599 15.25 -10.83 35.36
N LEU A 600 16.43 -10.36 35.77
CA LEU A 600 17.28 -10.99 36.77
C LEU A 600 16.85 -10.68 38.22
N GLY A 601 15.93 -9.73 38.43
CA GLY A 601 15.51 -9.29 39.76
C GLY A 601 16.57 -8.44 40.48
N GLN A 602 17.47 -7.79 39.74
CA GLN A 602 18.61 -7.03 40.26
C GLN A 602 18.33 -5.53 40.42
N GLN A 603 17.16 -5.04 39.99
CA GLN A 603 16.83 -3.61 39.93
C GLN A 603 16.94 -2.89 41.28
N ARG A 604 16.52 -3.52 42.39
CA ARG A 604 16.60 -2.91 43.73
C ARG A 604 18.05 -2.76 44.18
N ARG A 605 18.91 -3.73 43.86
CA ARG A 605 20.35 -3.69 44.18
C ARG A 605 21.06 -2.66 43.31
N PHE A 606 20.69 -2.59 42.03
CA PHE A 606 21.14 -1.55 41.13
C PHE A 606 20.86 -0.14 41.67
N TYR A 607 19.62 0.17 42.06
CA TYR A 607 19.27 1.48 42.62
C TYR A 607 20.09 1.88 43.86
N LEU A 608 20.50 0.89 44.67
CA LEU A 608 21.28 1.13 45.89
C LEU A 608 22.78 1.26 45.62
N PHE A 609 23.29 0.55 44.61
CA PHE A 609 24.72 0.36 44.42
C PHE A 609 25.30 0.93 43.12
N ASP A 610 24.49 1.62 42.34
CA ASP A 610 24.96 2.27 41.12
C ASP A 610 26.00 3.37 41.41
N PHE A 611 27.09 3.37 40.63
CA PHE A 611 28.21 4.30 40.81
C PHE A 611 27.80 5.75 40.51
N CYS A 612 27.02 5.96 39.45
CA CYS A 612 26.58 7.28 39.02
C CYS A 612 25.54 7.87 39.99
N TYR A 613 24.60 7.05 40.47
CA TYR A 613 23.62 7.48 41.47
C TYR A 613 24.29 7.87 42.79
N HIS A 614 25.32 7.13 43.22
CA HIS A 614 26.10 7.49 44.39
C HIS A 614 26.85 8.82 44.20
N LEU A 615 27.54 8.97 43.07
CA LEU A 615 28.23 10.22 42.72
C LEU A 615 27.27 11.41 42.72
N LEU A 616 26.13 11.29 42.05
CA LEU A 616 25.10 12.31 41.99
C LEU A 616 24.54 12.65 43.38
N LYS A 617 24.35 11.65 44.23
CA LYS A 617 23.85 11.85 45.60
C LYS A 617 24.83 12.65 46.45
N VAL A 618 26.14 12.37 46.33
CA VAL A 618 27.18 13.11 47.06
C VAL A 618 27.35 14.51 46.49
N GLN A 619 27.37 14.66 45.16
CA GLN A 619 27.48 15.96 44.48
C GLN A 619 26.32 16.90 44.86
N ARG A 620 25.09 16.38 44.96
CA ARG A 620 23.94 17.17 45.42
C ARG A 620 24.05 17.64 46.87
N GLN A 621 24.83 16.94 47.69
CA GLN A 621 25.01 17.29 49.10
C GLN A 621 26.14 18.30 49.29
N ASP A 622 27.26 18.13 48.59
CA ASP A 622 28.44 18.99 48.75
C ASP A 622 28.48 20.19 47.79
N GLY A 623 27.75 20.12 46.66
CA GLY A 623 27.63 21.20 45.69
C GLY A 623 28.94 21.56 44.98
N LYS A 624 29.94 20.67 44.99
CA LYS A 624 31.23 20.92 44.34
C LYS A 624 31.13 20.73 42.83
N ASP A 625 31.92 21.52 42.11
CA ASP A 625 31.97 21.58 40.65
C ASP A 625 33.43 21.78 40.22
N GLU A 626 34.14 20.68 39.97
CA GLU A 626 35.57 20.65 39.65
C GLU A 626 35.80 19.73 38.45
N ILE A 627 36.69 20.12 37.53
CA ILE A 627 37.03 19.31 36.35
C ILE A 627 38.01 18.22 36.75
N ILE A 628 37.58 16.96 36.71
CA ILE A 628 38.40 15.80 37.09
C ILE A 628 38.64 14.91 35.88
N LYS A 629 39.91 14.72 35.49
CA LYS A 629 40.32 13.91 34.32
C LYS A 629 39.55 14.28 33.03
N ASN A 630 39.41 15.58 32.77
CA ASN A 630 38.68 16.14 31.62
C ASN A 630 37.16 15.84 31.61
N VAL A 631 36.60 15.34 32.71
CA VAL A 631 35.15 15.31 32.94
C VAL A 631 34.77 16.66 33.53
N PRO A 632 34.04 17.50 32.77
CA PRO A 632 33.66 18.84 33.20
C PRO A 632 32.59 18.83 34.29
#